data_AF-A0A9X2WLG2-F1
#
_entry.id   AF-A0A9X2WLG2-F1
#
_cell.length_a   1.000
_cell.length_b   1.000
_cell.length_c   1.000
_cell.angle_alpha   90.00
_cell.angle_beta   90.00
_cell.angle_gamma   90.00
#
_symmetry.space_group_name_H-M   'P 1'
#
loop_
_entity.id
_entity.type
_entity.pdbx_description
1 polymer ?
#
loop_
_entity_poly.entity_id
_entity_poly.type
_entity_poly.pdbx_seq_one_letter_code
_entity_poly.pdbx_strand_id
1 'polypeptide(L)' 'MSRTPNDDRSDSMNPNNDAYWDSLDNHANQLNPNHDEYQGHDEEED' A
#
# COMPACT_ATOMS: atom_id res chain seq x y z
N MET A 1 -18.34 12.37 7.62
CA MET A 1 -18.78 10.97 7.44
C MET A 1 -17.57 10.10 7.72
N SER A 2 -17.66 9.18 8.69
CA SER A 2 -16.56 8.26 8.99
C SER A 2 -16.57 7.11 8.00
N ARG A 3 -15.39 6.55 7.71
CA ARG A 3 -15.27 5.33 6.92
C ARG A 3 -16.04 4.19 7.58
N THR A 4 -16.66 3.37 6.75
CA THR A 4 -17.39 2.17 7.16
C THR A 4 -16.51 0.94 6.99
N PRO A 5 -16.79 -0.17 7.70
CA PRO A 5 -16.10 -1.43 7.46
C PRO A 5 -16.19 -1.93 6.01
N ASN A 6 -17.23 -1.51 5.28
CA ASN A 6 -17.37 -1.85 3.86
C ASN A 6 -16.41 -1.05 2.97
N ASP A 7 -16.03 0.16 3.38
CA ASP A 7 -15.02 0.95 2.68
C ASP A 7 -13.66 0.26 2.82
N ASP A 8 -13.25 -0.12 4.04
CA ASP A 8 -11.99 -0.84 4.28
C ASP A 8 -11.94 -2.19 3.54
N ARG A 9 -13.08 -2.89 3.48
CA ARG A 9 -13.21 -4.13 2.71
C ARG A 9 -13.11 -3.88 1.20
N SER A 10 -13.71 -2.82 0.70
CA SER A 10 -13.68 -2.49 -0.73
C SER A 10 -12.30 -2.04 -1.15
N ASP A 11 -11.59 -1.30 -0.30
CA ASP A 11 -10.20 -0.90 -0.53
C ASP A 11 -9.26 -2.12 -0.59
N SER A 12 -9.59 -3.24 0.05
CA SER A 12 -8.73 -4.44 0.09
C SER A 12 -9.17 -5.61 -0.79
N MET A 13 -10.42 -5.66 -1.28
CA MET A 13 -10.95 -6.83 -1.98
C MET A 13 -11.70 -6.51 -3.28
N ASN A 14 -11.82 -5.24 -3.68
CA ASN A 14 -12.55 -4.89 -4.88
C ASN A 14 -11.58 -4.48 -6.02
N PRO A 15 -11.38 -5.32 -7.05
CA PRO A 15 -10.49 -5.00 -8.16
C PRO A 15 -10.99 -3.87 -9.09
N ASN A 16 -12.23 -3.41 -8.91
CA ASN A 16 -12.74 -2.23 -9.61
C ASN A 16 -12.55 -0.94 -8.80
N ASN A 17 -11.89 -1.00 -7.64
CA ASN A 17 -11.56 0.15 -6.80
C ASN A 17 -10.07 0.49 -6.96
N ASP A 18 -9.74 1.77 -7.10
CA ASP A 18 -8.34 2.20 -7.30
C ASP A 18 -7.49 1.91 -6.07
N ALA A 19 -8.05 2.07 -4.86
CA ALA A 19 -7.35 1.80 -3.60
C ALA A 19 -6.88 0.34 -3.47
N TYR A 20 -7.56 -0.60 -4.13
CA TYR A 20 -7.13 -2.00 -4.19
C TYR A 20 -5.81 -2.14 -4.94
N TRP A 21 -5.70 -1.51 -6.11
CA TRP A 21 -4.48 -1.54 -6.91
C TRP A 21 -3.34 -0.81 -6.21
N ASP A 22 -3.61 0.36 -5.61
CA ASP A 22 -2.61 1.08 -4.81
C ASP A 22 -2.08 0.21 -3.66
N SER A 23 -2.95 -0.56 -3.00
CA SER A 23 -2.52 -1.47 -1.93
C SER A 23 -1.62 -2.60 -2.42
N LEU A 24 -1.87 -3.12 -3.63
CA LEU A 24 -1.06 -4.16 -4.25
C LEU A 24 0.31 -3.64 -4.67
N ASP A 25 0.36 -2.45 -5.26
CA ASP A 25 1.61 -1.79 -5.65
C ASP A 25 2.46 -1.48 -4.42
N ASN A 26 1.85 -0.90 -3.37
CA ASN A 26 2.55 -0.66 -2.11
C ASN A 26 3.10 -1.96 -1.50
N HIS A 27 2.31 -3.04 -1.51
CA HIS A 27 2.75 -4.34 -1.02
C HIS A 27 3.88 -4.93 -1.87
N ALA A 28 3.84 -4.76 -3.20
CA ALA A 28 4.91 -5.20 -4.08
C ALA A 28 6.22 -4.41 -3.85
N ASN A 29 6.12 -3.09 -3.68
CA ASN A 29 7.26 -2.22 -3.39
C ASN A 29 7.91 -2.63 -2.06
N GLN A 30 7.11 -2.89 -1.03
CA GLN A 30 7.58 -3.37 0.28
C GLN A 30 8.25 -4.76 0.26
N LEU A 31 8.07 -5.56 -0.80
CA LEU A 31 8.66 -6.89 -0.92
C LEU A 31 9.78 -6.97 -1.96
N ASN A 32 10.04 -5.87 -2.67
CA ASN A 32 11.07 -5.81 -3.69
C ASN A 32 12.29 -5.00 -3.18
N PRO A 33 13.38 -5.66 -2.75
CA PRO A 33 14.55 -4.96 -2.22
C PRO A 33 15.29 -4.07 -3.24
N ASN A 34 14.97 -4.22 -4.53
CA ASN A 34 15.48 -3.35 -5.59
C ASN A 34 14.56 -2.15 -5.88
N HIS A 35 13.42 -2.01 -5.20
CA HIS A 35 12.51 -0.89 -5.34
C HIS A 35 12.98 0.25 -4.44
N ASP A 36 12.97 1.49 -4.94
CA ASP A 36 13.53 2.65 -4.22
C ASP A 36 12.84 2.86 -2.86
N GLU A 37 11.51 2.70 -2.82
CA GLU A 37 10.68 2.83 -1.61
C GLU A 37 10.86 1.67 -0.62
N TYR A 38 11.42 0.52 -1.02
CA TYR A 38 11.75 -0.55 -0.10
C TYR A 38 12.85 -0.13 0.87
N GLN A 39 13.79 0.69 0.40
CA GLN A 39 14.94 1.19 1.17
C GLN A 39 14.52 2.31 2.16
N GLY A 40 13.23 2.62 2.22
CA GLY A 40 12.66 3.67 3.06
C GLY A 40 13.04 3.52 4.53
N HIS A 41 13.89 4.46 4.97
CA HIS A 41 14.33 4.73 6.35
C HIS A 41 15.59 4.01 6.88
N ASP A 42 16.45 3.45 6.02
CA ASP A 42 17.77 2.92 6.46
C ASP A 42 18.92 3.95 6.34
N GLU A 43 18.68 5.14 5.78
CA GLU A 43 19.71 6.17 5.51
C GLU A 43 19.55 7.49 6.31
N GLU A 44 18.61 7.58 7.27
CA GLU A 44 18.37 8.80 8.09
C GLU A 44 18.68 8.63 9.59
N GLU A 45 19.70 7.83 9.95
CA GLU A 45 20.31 7.86 11.30
C GLU A 45 21.73 8.48 11.22
N ASP A 46 21.85 9.79 11.52
CA ASP A 46 23.12 10.49 11.84
C ASP A 46 22.91 11.40 13.07
#